data_AF-A0A6P0Q4Z1-F1
#
_entry.id   AF-A0A6P0Q4Z1-F1
#
_cell.length_a   1.000
_cell.length_b   1.000
_cell.length_c   1.000
_cell.angle_alpha   90.00
_cell.angle_beta   90.00
_cell.angle_gamma   90.00
#
_symmetry.space_group_name_H-M   'P 1'
#
loop_
_entity.id
_entity.type
_entity.pdbx_description
1 polymer ?
#
loop_
_entity_poly.entity_id
_entity_poly.type
_entity_poly.pdbx_seq_one_letter_code
_entity_poly.pdbx_strand_id
1 'polypeptide(L)'
;MSDLLKRLENIPLHKRELVLKKLRQKPKKSVIEKVKQNPSIKPVSREKPIPLSFAQTRLWFLDRLEEQSSHYNVPLYLELKGDLNPDALTKAITEIIQRHEVLRTNFRLIDDQPVQII
;
A
#
# COMPACT_ATOMS: atom_id res chain seq x y z
N MET A 1 -8.03 27.44 -21.39
CA MET A 1 -9.48 27.13 -21.38
C MET A 1 -9.85 25.99 -22.36
N SER A 2 -9.08 24.89 -22.48
CA SER A 2 -9.26 23.93 -23.61
C SER A 2 -9.11 22.42 -23.26
N ASP A 3 -8.47 22.05 -22.14
CA ASP A 3 -8.20 20.62 -21.86
C ASP A 3 -9.40 19.87 -21.21
N LEU A 4 -10.24 20.60 -20.47
CA LEU A 4 -11.43 20.03 -19.81
C LEU A 4 -12.55 19.67 -20.80
N LEU A 5 -12.73 20.45 -21.88
CA LEU A 5 -13.78 20.18 -22.86
C LEU A 5 -13.45 18.95 -23.71
N LYS A 6 -12.19 18.79 -24.15
CA LYS A 6 -11.72 17.57 -24.84
C LYS A 6 -11.85 16.31 -23.99
N ARG A 7 -11.58 16.41 -22.68
CA ARG A 7 -11.74 15.27 -21.75
C ARG A 7 -13.19 14.88 -21.51
N LEU A 8 -14.15 15.80 -21.65
CA LEU A 8 -15.58 15.52 -21.50
C LEU A 8 -16.20 14.88 -22.75
N GLU A 9 -15.62 15.08 -23.94
CA GLU A 9 -16.10 14.47 -25.20
C GLU A 9 -15.98 12.94 -25.19
N ASN A 10 -14.95 12.37 -24.56
CA ASN A 10 -14.75 10.92 -24.49
C ASN A 10 -15.57 10.22 -23.38
N ILE A 11 -16.43 10.95 -22.67
CA ILE A 11 -17.26 10.40 -21.60
C ILE A 11 -18.66 10.06 -22.13
N PRO A 12 -19.19 8.85 -21.87
CA PRO A 12 -20.57 8.48 -22.19
C PRO A 12 -21.58 9.51 -21.65
N LEU A 13 -22.61 9.85 -22.43
CA LEU A 13 -23.55 10.95 -22.12
C LEU A 13 -24.11 10.91 -20.69
N HIS A 14 -24.51 9.74 -20.20
CA HIS A 14 -25.04 9.55 -18.84
C HIS A 14 -24.01 9.83 -17.72
N LYS A 15 -22.71 9.74 -18.01
CA LYS A 15 -21.63 10.08 -17.07
C LYS A 15 -21.28 11.57 -17.10
N ARG A 16 -21.52 12.26 -18.23
CA ARG A 16 -21.29 13.72 -18.35
C ARG A 16 -22.16 14.50 -17.38
N GLU A 17 -23.44 14.13 -17.27
CA GLU A 17 -24.37 14.75 -16.32
C GLU A 17 -23.94 14.56 -14.87
N LEU A 18 -23.46 13.37 -14.51
CA LEU A 18 -22.93 13.08 -13.17
C LEU A 18 -21.70 13.94 -12.84
N VAL A 19 -20.79 14.11 -13.81
CA VAL A 19 -19.59 14.97 -13.65
C VAL A 19 -20.01 16.42 -13.51
N LEU A 20 -20.90 16.93 -14.36
CA LEU A 20 -21.41 18.31 -14.26
C LEU A 20 -22.14 18.55 -12.93
N LYS A 21 -22.91 17.56 -12.45
CA LYS A 21 -23.57 17.59 -11.14
C LYS A 21 -22.54 17.63 -10.00
N LYS A 22 -21.44 16.87 -10.07
CA LYS A 22 -20.33 16.94 -9.10
C LYS A 22 -19.55 18.25 -9.16
N LEU A 23 -19.34 18.83 -10.34
CA LEU A 23 -18.62 20.11 -10.51
C LEU A 23 -19.45 21.31 -10.05
N ARG A 24 -20.79 21.26 -10.20
CA ARG A 24 -21.73 22.27 -9.70
C ARG A 24 -21.95 22.21 -8.20
N GLN A 25 -21.58 21.10 -7.55
CA GLN A 25 -21.56 21.05 -6.09
C GLN A 25 -20.46 21.98 -5.61
N LYS A 26 -20.84 23.05 -4.88
CA LYS A 26 -19.88 23.89 -4.14
C LYS A 26 -18.93 22.94 -3.39
N PRO A 27 -17.60 23.15 -3.46
CA PRO A 27 -16.68 22.28 -2.74
C PRO A 27 -17.12 22.25 -1.27
N LYS A 28 -17.49 21.07 -0.77
CA LYS A 28 -17.55 20.85 0.68
C LYS A 28 -16.22 21.38 1.21
N LYS A 29 -16.29 22.26 2.24
CA LYS A 29 -15.15 22.98 2.85
C LYS A 29 -13.82 22.27 2.61
N SER A 30 -12.94 23.03 1.96
CA SER A 30 -11.78 22.60 1.20
C SER A 30 -10.99 21.44 1.80
N VAL A 31 -10.51 20.55 0.92
CA VAL A 31 -9.47 19.56 1.21
C VAL A 31 -8.26 20.20 1.92
N ILE A 32 -8.03 21.51 1.72
CA ILE A 32 -6.95 22.31 2.29
C ILE A 32 -7.17 22.59 3.79
N GLU A 33 -8.39 22.81 4.27
CA GLU A 33 -8.68 22.94 5.72
C GLU A 33 -8.54 21.61 6.47
N LYS A 34 -8.81 20.48 5.80
CA LYS A 34 -8.66 19.13 6.39
C LYS A 34 -7.20 18.73 6.62
N VAL A 35 -6.24 19.26 5.87
CA VAL A 35 -4.80 18.96 6.10
C VAL A 35 -4.33 19.49 7.46
N LYS A 36 -4.91 20.59 7.96
CA LYS A 36 -4.60 21.14 9.30
C LYS A 36 -5.12 20.28 10.46
N GLN A 37 -5.96 19.29 10.19
CA GLN A 37 -6.56 18.42 11.21
C GLN A 37 -6.25 16.94 10.98
N ASN A 38 -5.13 16.58 10.35
CA ASN A 38 -4.75 15.18 10.30
C ASN A 38 -4.20 14.79 11.68
N PRO A 39 -4.94 13.99 12.49
CA PRO A 39 -4.42 13.56 13.79
C PRO A 39 -3.12 12.79 13.57
N SER A 40 -2.17 12.98 14.47
CA SER A 40 -0.89 12.23 14.44
C SER A 40 -1.18 10.74 14.36
N ILE A 41 -0.45 10.03 13.49
CA ILE A 41 -0.53 8.57 13.38
C ILE A 41 0.04 7.99 14.68
N LYS A 42 -0.83 7.38 15.48
CA LYS A 42 -0.44 6.74 16.73
C LYS A 42 -0.13 5.26 16.49
N PRO A 43 0.73 4.65 17.33
CA PRO A 43 0.86 3.20 17.38
C PRO A 43 -0.51 2.55 17.59
N VAL A 44 -0.72 1.42 16.91
CA VAL A 44 -1.95 0.61 17.01
C VAL A 44 -1.59 -0.70 17.69
N SER A 45 -2.47 -1.21 18.56
CA SER A 45 -2.30 -2.51 19.21
C SER A 45 -2.10 -3.63 18.19
N ARG A 46 -1.29 -4.63 18.55
CA ARG A 46 -0.99 -5.83 17.76
C ARG A 46 -1.76 -7.07 18.22
N GLU A 47 -2.67 -6.91 19.19
CA GLU A 47 -3.44 -8.02 19.79
C GLU A 47 -4.58 -8.52 18.89
N LYS A 48 -4.95 -7.76 17.86
CA LYS A 48 -6.04 -8.11 16.93
C LYS A 48 -5.49 -8.27 15.51
N PRO A 49 -6.13 -9.09 14.66
CA PRO A 49 -5.80 -9.18 13.24
C PRO A 49 -5.78 -7.79 12.59
N ILE A 50 -4.68 -7.48 11.89
CA ILE A 50 -4.47 -6.16 11.30
C ILE A 50 -4.86 -6.23 9.83
N PRO A 51 -5.73 -5.33 9.32
CA PRO A 51 -6.11 -5.36 7.91
C PRO A 51 -4.92 -5.04 7.01
N LEU A 52 -4.93 -5.55 5.77
CA LEU A 52 -3.97 -5.12 4.76
C LEU A 52 -4.27 -3.68 4.33
N SER A 53 -3.22 -2.93 4.00
CA SER A 53 -3.36 -1.71 3.23
C SER A 53 -3.86 -2.00 1.81
N PHE A 54 -4.40 -0.99 1.13
CA PHE A 54 -4.87 -1.12 -0.25
C PHE A 54 -3.82 -1.70 -1.20
N ALA A 55 -2.56 -1.25 -1.08
CA ALA A 55 -1.46 -1.76 -1.88
C ALA A 55 -1.12 -3.23 -1.56
N GLN A 56 -1.12 -3.59 -0.27
CA GLN A 56 -0.91 -4.97 0.15
C GLN A 56 -2.03 -5.89 -0.36
N THR A 57 -3.29 -5.49 -0.28
CA THR A 57 -4.42 -6.29 -0.81
C THR A 57 -4.27 -6.54 -2.30
N ARG A 58 -3.85 -5.54 -3.07
CA ARG A 58 -3.59 -5.70 -4.51
C ARG A 58 -2.48 -6.74 -4.75
N LEU A 59 -1.36 -6.64 -4.05
CA LEU A 59 -0.24 -7.58 -4.23
C LEU A 59 -0.62 -8.99 -3.79
N TRP A 60 -1.32 -9.13 -2.66
CA TRP A 60 -1.85 -10.41 -2.19
C TRP A 60 -2.81 -11.05 -3.21
N PHE A 61 -3.69 -10.25 -3.83
CA PHE A 61 -4.58 -10.75 -4.87
C PHE A 61 -3.82 -11.23 -6.11
N LEU A 62 -2.81 -10.48 -6.54
CA LEU A 62 -1.99 -10.85 -7.71
C LEU A 62 -1.17 -12.13 -7.46
N ASP A 63 -0.61 -12.29 -6.27
CA ASP A 63 0.09 -13.50 -5.84
C ASP A 63 -0.81 -14.75 -5.88
N ARG A 64 -2.12 -14.59 -5.57
CA ARG A 64 -3.11 -15.68 -5.65
C ARG A 64 -3.62 -15.94 -7.06
N LEU A 65 -3.61 -14.94 -7.93
CA LEU A 65 -4.07 -15.07 -9.31
C LEU A 65 -3.02 -15.73 -10.21
N GLU A 66 -1.75 -15.37 -10.01
CA GLU A 66 -0.60 -15.88 -10.75
C GLU A 66 0.30 -16.69 -9.82
N GLU A 67 -0.13 -17.91 -9.49
CA GLU A 67 0.65 -18.80 -8.64
C GLU A 67 2.08 -18.97 -9.19
N GLN A 68 3.08 -18.82 -8.32
CA GLN A 68 4.52 -18.95 -8.63
C GLN A 68 5.14 -17.82 -9.49
N SER A 69 4.47 -16.67 -9.62
CA SER A 69 5.01 -15.49 -10.30
C SER A 69 6.12 -14.79 -9.50
N SER A 70 7.22 -14.42 -10.18
CA SER A 70 8.33 -13.66 -9.56
C SER A 70 8.25 -12.15 -9.84
N HIS A 71 7.19 -11.66 -10.48
CA HIS A 71 7.08 -10.28 -10.96
C HIS A 71 7.23 -9.20 -9.88
N TYR A 72 6.91 -9.55 -8.63
CA TYR A 72 6.95 -8.62 -7.50
C TYR A 72 8.08 -8.93 -6.50
N ASN A 73 9.02 -9.81 -6.87
CA ASN A 73 10.25 -10.01 -6.10
C ASN A 73 11.21 -8.84 -6.35
N VAL A 74 11.86 -8.35 -5.31
CA VAL A 74 12.86 -7.28 -5.38
C VAL A 74 14.23 -7.85 -5.02
N PRO A 75 14.90 -8.57 -5.93
CA PRO A 75 16.22 -9.15 -5.66
C PRO A 75 17.28 -8.04 -5.55
N LEU A 76 18.23 -8.23 -4.64
CA LEU A 76 19.41 -7.39 -4.49
C LEU A 76 20.65 -8.29 -4.46
N TYR A 77 21.71 -7.87 -5.15
CA TYR A 77 23.03 -8.50 -5.09
C TYR A 77 24.05 -7.54 -4.49
N LEU A 78 24.87 -8.03 -3.56
CA LEU A 78 25.93 -7.27 -2.90
C LEU A 78 27.24 -8.06 -2.97
N GLU A 79 28.30 -7.43 -3.47
CA GLU A 79 29.66 -7.96 -3.42
C GLU A 79 30.37 -7.39 -2.18
N LEU A 80 30.76 -8.25 -1.25
CA LEU A 80 31.52 -7.86 -0.05
C LEU A 80 32.98 -8.26 -0.23
N LYS A 81 33.91 -7.31 -0.06
CA LYS A 81 35.36 -7.53 -0.22
C LYS A 81 36.06 -7.40 1.13
N GLY A 82 37.01 -8.30 1.38
CA GLY A 82 37.80 -8.35 2.62
C GLY A 82 37.33 -9.46 3.57
N ASP A 83 37.78 -9.39 4.82
CA ASP A 83 37.52 -10.40 5.84
C ASP A 83 36.09 -10.28 6.39
N LEU A 84 35.16 -11.00 5.77
CA LEU A 84 33.78 -11.08 6.24
C LEU A 84 33.72 -11.89 7.54
N ASN A 85 33.08 -11.33 8.57
CA ASN A 85 32.66 -12.08 9.75
C ASN A 85 31.20 -12.58 9.56
N PRO A 86 30.97 -13.88 9.29
CA PRO A 86 29.64 -14.40 9.01
C PRO A 86 28.69 -14.30 10.20
N ASP A 87 29.20 -14.50 11.42
CA ASP A 87 28.38 -14.42 12.64
C ASP A 87 27.86 -13.01 12.89
N ALA A 88 28.70 -12.00 12.62
CA ALA A 88 28.29 -10.60 12.71
C ALA A 88 27.24 -10.25 11.65
N LEU A 89 27.41 -10.74 10.41
CA LEU A 89 26.44 -10.53 9.34
C LEU A 89 25.08 -11.17 9.66
N THR A 90 25.07 -12.43 10.11
CA THR A 90 23.85 -13.13 10.50
C THR A 90 23.15 -12.41 11.64
N LYS A 91 23.89 -11.95 12.67
CA LYS A 91 23.32 -11.14 13.75
C LYS A 91 22.71 -9.85 13.22
N ALA A 92 23.41 -9.09 12.39
CA ALA A 92 22.91 -7.85 11.83
C ALA A 92 21.60 -8.04 11.03
N ILE A 93 21.54 -9.06 10.17
CA ILE A 93 20.32 -9.38 9.40
C ILE A 93 19.19 -9.80 10.35
N THR A 94 19.49 -10.60 11.37
CA THR A 94 18.50 -11.04 12.36
C THR A 94 17.93 -9.86 13.13
N GLU A 95 18.77 -8.90 13.55
CA GLU A 95 18.31 -7.67 14.22
C GLU A 95 17.43 -6.81 13.31
N ILE A 96 17.72 -6.74 12.01
CA ILE A 96 16.86 -6.06 11.05
C ILE A 96 15.49 -6.74 10.97
N ILE A 97 15.45 -8.07 10.87
CA ILE A 97 14.19 -8.83 10.85
C ILE A 97 13.39 -8.63 12.16
N GLN A 98 14.05 -8.66 13.32
CA GLN A 98 13.40 -8.44 14.60
C GLN A 98 12.84 -7.03 14.74
N ARG A 99 13.60 -6.01 14.31
CA ARG A 99 13.22 -4.60 14.36
C ARG A 99 12.03 -4.27 13.46
N HIS A 100 11.92 -4.92 12.29
CA HIS A 100 10.93 -4.58 11.27
C HIS A 100 9.81 -5.63 11.19
N GLU A 101 8.65 -5.31 11.76
CA GLU A 101 7.46 -6.20 11.75
C GLU A 101 7.12 -6.74 10.35
N VAL A 102 7.22 -5.88 9.31
CA VAL A 102 6.89 -6.27 7.93
C VAL A 102 7.73 -7.45 7.40
N LEU A 103 8.95 -7.65 7.89
CA LEU A 103 9.83 -8.74 7.46
C LEU A 103 9.47 -10.10 8.09
N ARG A 104 8.59 -10.10 9.08
CA ARG A 104 8.07 -11.29 9.77
C ARG A 104 6.55 -11.42 9.68
N THR A 105 5.90 -10.51 8.95
CA THR A 105 4.46 -10.56 8.68
C THR A 105 4.12 -11.66 7.67
N ASN A 106 3.14 -12.49 8.02
CA ASN A 106 2.46 -13.42 7.13
C ASN A 106 1.04 -12.92 6.82
N PHE A 107 0.53 -13.20 5.61
CA PHE A 107 -0.85 -12.90 5.23
C PHE A 107 -1.71 -14.15 5.32
N ARG A 108 -2.83 -14.08 6.05
CA ARG A 108 -3.80 -15.18 6.20
C ARG A 108 -5.22 -14.72 5.87
N LEU A 109 -6.08 -15.66 5.51
CA LEU A 109 -7.52 -15.43 5.40
C LEU A 109 -8.19 -15.76 6.74
N ILE A 110 -8.96 -14.80 7.27
CA ILE A 110 -9.87 -14.98 8.41
C ILE A 110 -11.21 -14.39 7.99
N ASP A 111 -12.28 -15.17 8.06
CA ASP A 111 -13.64 -14.77 7.65
C ASP A 111 -13.67 -14.12 6.24
N ASP A 112 -12.99 -14.76 5.27
CA ASP A 112 -12.83 -14.31 3.88
C ASP A 112 -12.13 -12.94 3.70
N GLN A 113 -11.49 -12.42 4.76
CA GLN A 113 -10.70 -11.19 4.70
C GLN A 113 -9.21 -11.49 4.88
N PRO A 114 -8.33 -10.97 4.01
CA PRO A 114 -6.90 -11.07 4.23
C PRO A 114 -6.51 -10.20 5.41
N VAL A 115 -5.69 -10.75 6.32
CA VAL A 115 -5.15 -10.08 7.50
C VAL A 115 -3.65 -10.30 7.62
N GLN A 116 -2.98 -9.36 8.27
CA GLN A 116 -1.57 -9.43 8.65
C GLN A 116 -1.43 -10.13 10.01
N ILE A 117 -0.57 -11.15 10.07
CA ILE A 117 -0.15 -11.86 11.27
C ILE A 117 1.35 -11.63 11.43
N ILE A 118 1.76 -10.98 12.51
CA ILE A 118 3.13 -10.49 12.77
C ILE A 118 3.90 -11.46 13.69
#